data_AF-A0A354IGW6-F1
#
_entry.id   AF-A0A354IGW6-F1
#
_cell.length_a   1.000
_cell.length_b   1.000
_cell.length_c   1.000
_cell.angle_alpha   90.00
_cell.angle_beta   90.00
_cell.angle_gamma   90.00
#
_symmetry.space_group_name_H-M   'P 1'
#
loop_
_entity.id
_entity.type
_entity.pdbx_description
1 polymer ?
#
loop_
_entity_poly.entity_id
_entity_poly.type
_entity_poly.pdbx_seq_one_letter_code
_entity_poly.pdbx_strand_id
1 'polypeptide(L)' 'RYVAEMFCDRVAASKTYLGEKYTDGAPLAYYDKSKSHYLMHPETRALLEDMLHMLAEQGEEKTFAYIRYHILKK' A
#
# COMPACT_ATOMS: atom_id res chain seq x y z
N ARG A 1 -2.46 -3.21 12.31
CA ARG A 1 -3.31 -4.33 11.83
C ARG A 1 -4.22 -3.87 10.69
N TYR A 2 -5.19 -2.99 10.93
CA TYR A 2 -6.10 -2.46 9.88
C TYR A 2 -5.40 -1.75 8.70
N VAL A 3 -4.27 -1.07 8.93
CA VAL A 3 -3.49 -0.43 7.85
C VAL A 3 -2.91 -1.45 6.87
N ALA A 4 -2.54 -2.64 7.34
CA ALA A 4 -2.04 -3.71 6.48
C ALA A 4 -3.15 -4.27 5.57
N GLU A 5 -4.37 -4.40 6.10
CA GLU A 5 -5.55 -4.82 5.32
C GLU A 5 -5.88 -3.77 4.24
N MET A 6 -5.87 -2.48 4.60
CA MET A 6 -6.07 -1.37 3.66
C MET A 6 -5.03 -1.32 2.53
N PHE A 7 -3.77 -1.63 2.84
CA PHE A 7 -2.71 -1.74 1.84
C PHE A 7 -2.97 -2.92 0.90
N CYS A 8 -3.25 -4.09 1.47
CA CYS A 8 -3.49 -5.31 0.70
C CYS A 8 -4.69 -5.16 -0.24
N ASP A 9 -5.78 -4.53 0.22
CA ASP A 9 -6.97 -4.24 -0.58
C ASP A 9 -6.63 -3.35 -1.80
N ARG A 10 -5.82 -2.30 -1.60
CA ARG A 10 -5.37 -1.41 -2.68
C ARG A 10 -4.46 -2.10 -3.68
N VAL A 11 -3.55 -2.94 -3.21
CA VAL A 11 -2.69 -3.75 -4.08
C VAL A 11 -3.53 -4.72 -4.90
N ALA A 12 -4.45 -5.44 -4.24
CA ALA A 12 -5.36 -6.37 -4.91
C ALA A 12 -6.24 -5.67 -5.94
N ALA A 13 -6.87 -4.55 -5.59
CA ALA A 13 -7.65 -3.74 -6.52
C ALA A 13 -6.81 -3.28 -7.71
N SER A 14 -5.60 -2.77 -7.47
CA SER A 14 -4.69 -2.34 -8.53
C SER A 14 -4.31 -3.49 -9.47
N LYS A 15 -4.02 -4.68 -8.92
CA LYS A 15 -3.76 -5.89 -9.70
C LYS A 15 -4.97 -6.32 -10.51
N THR A 16 -6.18 -6.29 -9.94
CA THR A 16 -7.42 -6.63 -10.63
C THR A 16 -7.74 -5.67 -11.77
N TYR A 17 -7.59 -4.35 -11.55
CA TYR A 17 -7.93 -3.36 -12.57
C TYR A 17 -6.89 -3.24 -13.68
N LEU A 18 -5.59 -3.40 -13.35
CA LEU A 18 -4.52 -3.20 -14.32
C LEU A 18 -4.09 -4.51 -14.99
N GLY A 19 -4.31 -5.66 -14.37
CA GLY A 19 -3.93 -6.96 -14.90
C GLY A 19 -2.45 -6.98 -15.30
N GLU A 20 -2.19 -7.24 -16.59
CA GLU A 20 -0.84 -7.26 -17.17
C GLU A 20 -0.12 -5.90 -17.14
N LYS A 21 -0.86 -4.79 -16.96
CA LYS A 21 -0.29 -3.43 -16.82
C LYS A 21 0.04 -3.08 -15.38
N TYR A 22 -0.13 -4.00 -14.44
CA TYR A 22 0.19 -3.76 -13.04
C TYR A 22 1.69 -3.49 -12.88
N THR A 23 2.00 -2.51 -12.04
CA THR A 23 3.36 -2.20 -11.59
C THR A 23 3.32 -1.98 -10.09
N ASP A 24 4.44 -2.16 -9.40
CA ASP A 24 4.52 -1.95 -7.96
C ASP A 24 4.24 -0.50 -7.54
N GLY A 25 4.37 0.45 -8.47
CA GLY A 25 3.99 1.85 -8.27
C GLY A 25 2.50 2.15 -8.49
N ALA A 26 1.72 1.23 -9.06
CA ALA A 26 0.31 1.47 -9.35
C ALA A 26 -0.55 1.74 -8.11
N PRO A 27 -0.40 1.02 -6.98
CA PRO A 27 -1.14 1.29 -5.76
C PRO A 27 -0.85 2.67 -5.18
N LEU A 28 0.41 3.12 -5.27
CA LEU A 28 0.82 4.46 -4.84
C LEU A 28 0.18 5.54 -5.72
N ALA A 29 0.21 5.38 -7.05
CA ALA A 29 -0.42 6.32 -7.97
C ALA A 29 -1.94 6.38 -7.79
N TYR A 30 -2.58 5.23 -7.50
CA TYR A 30 -4.00 5.16 -7.20
C TYR A 30 -4.35 5.87 -5.89
N TYR A 31 -3.53 5.67 -4.86
CA TYR A 31 -3.66 6.37 -3.59
C TYR A 31 -3.49 7.88 -3.76
N ASP A 32 -2.47 8.33 -4.49
CA ASP A 32 -2.18 9.76 -4.66
C ASP A 32 -3.33 10.52 -5.32
N LYS A 33 -3.96 9.91 -6.34
CA LYS A 33 -5.17 10.44 -7.00
C LYS A 33 -6.35 10.63 -6.05
N SER A 34 -6.46 9.79 -5.03
CA SER A 34 -7.61 9.74 -4.12
C SER A 34 -7.31 10.27 -2.72
N LYS A 35 -6.06 10.65 -2.41
CA LYS A 35 -5.59 11.01 -1.06
C LYS A 35 -6.33 12.20 -0.45
N SER A 36 -6.86 13.09 -1.28
CA SER A 36 -7.62 14.26 -0.86
C SER A 36 -9.06 13.92 -0.42
N HIS A 37 -9.59 12.76 -0.83
CA HIS A 37 -10.94 12.32 -0.51
C HIS A 37 -11.02 11.52 0.81
N TYR A 38 -9.89 11.04 1.33
CA TYR A 38 -9.87 10.21 2.52
C TYR A 38 -9.59 11.03 3.77
N LEU A 39 -10.57 11.10 4.67
CA LEU A 39 -10.39 11.65 6.02
C LEU A 39 -9.76 10.56 6.90
N MET A 40 -8.42 10.52 6.94
CA MET A 40 -7.64 9.54 7.70
C MET A 40 -6.83 10.24 8.79
N HIS A 41 -6.63 9.56 9.92
CA HIS A 41 -5.70 10.05 10.94
C HIS A 41 -4.29 10.18 10.33
N PRO A 42 -3.56 11.29 10.56
CA PRO A 42 -2.27 11.56 9.91
C PRO A 42 -1.27 10.42 10.10
N GLU A 43 -1.25 9.76 11.26
CA GLU A 43 -0.36 8.62 11.52
C GLU A 43 -0.70 7.38 10.67
N THR A 44 -2.00 7.10 10.50
CA THR A 44 -2.47 5.97 9.67
C THR A 44 -2.15 6.22 8.21
N ARG A 45 -2.32 7.48 7.78
CA ARG A 45 -1.99 7.94 6.44
C ARG A 45 -0.48 7.81 6.17
N ALA A 46 0.36 8.35 7.05
CA ALA A 46 1.81 8.27 6.91
C ALA A 46 2.30 6.82 6.83
N LEU A 47 1.75 5.93 7.67
CA LEU A 47 2.10 4.51 7.64
C LEU A 47 1.68 3.82 6.34
N LEU A 48 0.50 4.16 5.81
CA LEU A 48 0.05 3.63 4.52
C LEU A 48 0.93 4.14 3.37
N GLU A 49 1.22 5.44 3.35
CA GLU A 49 2.09 6.07 2.35
C GLU A 49 3.48 5.43 2.36
N ASP A 50 4.08 5.24 3.55
CA ASP A 50 5.39 4.58 3.72
C ASP A 50 5.41 3.18 3.10
N MET A 51 4.39 2.36 3.35
CA MET A 51 4.30 1.01 2.77
C MET A 51 4.08 1.03 1.25
N LEU A 52 3.32 2.00 0.72
CA LEU A 52 3.08 2.14 -0.72
C LEU A 52 4.34 2.65 -1.45
N HIS A 53 5.10 3.54 -0.84
CA HIS A 53 6.40 3.98 -1.33
C HIS A 53 7.41 2.83 -1.31
N MET A 54 7.47 2.09 -0.19
CA MET A 54 8.32 0.89 -0.09
C MET A 54 7.98 -0.14 -1.16
N LEU A 55 6.70 -0.36 -1.45
CA LEU A 55 6.28 -1.23 -2.55
C LEU A 55 6.84 -0.74 -3.89
N ALA A 56 6.65 0.54 -4.19
CA ALA A 56 7.09 1.14 -5.46
C ALA A 56 8.62 1.13 -5.64
N GLU A 57 9.39 1.28 -4.56
CA GLU A 57 10.86 1.38 -4.61
C GLU A 57 11.58 0.05 -4.40
N GLN A 58 11.04 -0.82 -3.54
CA GLN A 58 11.70 -2.03 -3.07
C GLN A 58 11.01 -3.32 -3.50
N GLY A 59 9.80 -3.23 -4.07
CA GLY A 59 9.02 -4.36 -4.54
C GLY A 59 8.21 -5.07 -3.45
N GLU A 60 7.42 -6.05 -3.90
CA GLU A 60 6.47 -6.79 -3.07
C GLU A 60 7.14 -7.53 -1.92
N GLU A 61 8.19 -8.32 -2.20
CA GLU A 61 8.79 -9.24 -1.22
C GLU A 61 9.28 -8.50 0.04
N LYS A 62 10.01 -7.41 -0.14
CA LYS A 62 10.53 -6.59 0.97
C LYS A 62 9.40 -5.93 1.75
N THR A 63 8.40 -5.41 1.04
CA THR A 63 7.26 -4.73 1.66
C THR A 63 6.40 -5.70 2.47
N PHE A 64 6.12 -6.90 1.95
CA PHE A 64 5.38 -7.94 2.68
C PHE A 64 6.15 -8.42 3.91
N ALA A 65 7.47 -8.57 3.81
CA ALA A 65 8.31 -8.89 4.97
C ALA A 65 8.22 -7.78 6.04
N TYR A 66 8.37 -6.52 5.64
CA TYR A 66 8.23 -5.37 6.55
C TYR A 66 6.86 -5.36 7.25
N ILE A 67 5.76 -5.53 6.49
CA ILE A 67 4.41 -5.58 7.05
C ILE A 67 4.26 -6.72 8.06
N ARG A 68 4.78 -7.91 7.75
CA ARG A 68 4.70 -9.08 8.63
C ARG A 68 5.42 -8.85 9.96
N TYR A 69 6.67 -8.39 9.91
CA TYR A 69 7.52 -8.28 11.09
C TYR A 69 7.26 -7.00 11.90
N HIS A 70 7.04 -5.86 11.23
CA HIS A 70 6.90 -4.57 11.92
C HIS A 70 5.45 -4.20 12.23
N ILE A 71 4.49 -4.53 11.34
CA ILE A 71 3.10 -4.07 11.46
C ILE A 71 2.20 -5.13 12.10
N LEU A 72 2.34 -6.38 11.70
CA LEU A 72 1.58 -7.50 12.25
C LEU A 72 2.25 -8.15 13.45
N LYS A 73 3.57 -7.93 13.65
CA LYS A 73 4.40 -8.49 14.72
C LYS A 73 4.18 -10.00 14.89
N LYS A 74 4.20 -10.73 13.76
CA LYS A 74 3.97 -12.18 13.69
C LYS A 74 5.19 -12.93 13.24
#